data_AF-A0A9E7KWG7-F1
#
_entry.id   AF-A0A9E7KWG7-F1
#
_cell.length_a   1.000
_cell.length_b   1.000
_cell.length_c   1.000
_cell.angle_alpha   90.00
_cell.angle_beta   90.00
_cell.angle_gamma   90.00
#
_symmetry.space_group_name_H-M   'P 1'
#
loop_
_entity.id
_entity.type
_entity.pdbx_description
1 polymer ?
#
loop_
_entity_poly.entity_id
_entity_poly.type
_entity_poly.pdbx_seq_one_letter_code
_entity_poly.pdbx_strand_id
1 'polypeptide(L)'
;MFLMVLVLYSSWICPFEFAFLHYLPTTMFLVDNIVNSFFAIDIALTFFVAFVDPKSYLLVDEPKRIAVRYLSTWFIFDACSTFPFQTISFFFSRHGNSLGFKLLSMLRLWRLHRVGSLFARLEKDIRFNYFWTRCAKLFSVTLLAVHFSGCFYYMIADRYPDPKRTWIGAVIPNFREDNLWIRYVTAIYWSITTLTTTGYGDLHAENTGEMLFDIFYMFFNLALTAYLIGNMTNLVVHGTSRTKTFRDTFQAASEFASRNKLPRHVEEQMLSHICLRFKTEELKQQETLDGLPKAIRSSIAECLFYPIVEKVYLFQGASFNLIFQLVTEMQADYFPPKEDVILQNEALTDLYIIVSGQIFIIKGLIIYNLQVQGRLIAGEVFGEIGVLCHIPQPFTIRTTELAQILRLQSAVLFNTIRENRQDATIVMRNLFQVNPIIDQHCLTK
;
A
#
# COMPACT_ATOMS: atom_id res chain seq x y z
N MET A 1 -6.20 -11.24 18.56
CA MET A 1 -5.46 -10.15 19.24
C MET A 1 -4.95 -10.57 20.62
N PHE A 2 -5.78 -11.14 21.50
CA PHE A 2 -5.35 -11.62 22.83
C PHE A 2 -4.09 -12.51 22.81
N LEU A 3 -4.08 -13.57 21.99
CA LEU A 3 -2.91 -14.45 21.85
C LEU A 3 -1.64 -13.72 21.40
N MET A 4 -1.75 -12.61 20.65
CA MET A 4 -0.57 -11.84 20.21
C MET A 4 0.12 -11.17 21.39
N VAL A 5 -0.66 -10.65 22.35
CA VAL A 5 -0.11 -10.07 23.58
C VAL A 5 0.65 -11.14 24.38
N LEU A 6 0.10 -12.36 24.46
CA LEU A 6 0.76 -13.47 25.14
C LEU A 6 2.05 -13.92 24.42
N VAL A 7 2.09 -13.88 23.09
CA VAL A 7 3.31 -14.16 22.32
C VAL A 7 4.38 -13.10 22.60
N LEU A 8 4.01 -11.81 22.61
CA LEU A 8 4.96 -10.73 22.91
C LEU A 8 5.52 -10.87 24.32
N TYR A 9 4.67 -11.10 25.32
CA TYR A 9 5.08 -11.42 26.69
C TYR A 9 6.06 -12.61 26.72
N SER A 10 5.68 -13.74 26.12
CA SER A 10 6.51 -14.95 26.12
C SER A 10 7.85 -14.74 25.41
N SER A 11 7.88 -13.95 24.33
CA SER A 11 9.10 -13.67 23.58
C SER A 11 10.09 -12.78 24.34
N TRP A 12 9.57 -11.88 25.18
CA TRP A 12 10.40 -11.00 26.00
C TRP A 12 10.92 -11.71 27.24
N ILE A 13 10.06 -12.46 27.94
CA ILE A 13 10.40 -13.13 29.19
C ILE A 13 11.34 -14.32 28.96
N CYS A 14 11.19 -15.09 27.87
CA CYS A 14 11.97 -16.31 27.65
C CYS A 14 13.51 -16.11 27.72
N PRO A 15 14.14 -15.18 26.97
CA PRO A 15 15.58 -14.94 27.09
C PRO A 15 15.97 -14.29 28.44
N PHE A 16 15.10 -13.44 29.00
CA PHE A 16 15.34 -12.80 30.29
C PHE A 16 15.40 -13.83 31.43
N GLU A 17 14.45 -14.74 31.48
CA GLU A 17 14.38 -15.83 32.45
C GLU A 17 15.59 -16.76 32.30
N PHE A 18 15.96 -17.09 31.07
CA PHE A 18 17.10 -17.96 30.78
C PHE A 18 18.43 -17.38 31.28
N ALA A 19 18.63 -16.07 31.11
CA ALA A 19 19.87 -15.38 31.42
C ALA A 19 19.97 -14.92 32.88
N PHE A 20 18.95 -14.24 33.39
CA PHE A 20 19.02 -13.53 34.68
C PHE A 20 18.48 -14.33 35.86
N LEU A 21 17.55 -15.28 35.63
CA LEU A 21 16.88 -16.00 36.71
C LEU A 21 17.45 -17.41 36.91
N HIS A 22 18.10 -17.63 38.05
CA HIS A 22 18.56 -18.97 38.43
C HIS A 22 17.39 -19.87 38.86
N TYR A 23 16.46 -19.32 39.63
CA TYR A 23 15.23 -19.95 40.07
C TYR A 23 14.03 -19.09 39.67
N LEU A 24 12.94 -19.72 39.24
CA LEU A 24 11.71 -18.99 38.92
C LEU A 24 10.97 -18.65 40.21
N PRO A 25 10.63 -17.38 40.46
CA PRO A 25 9.66 -17.01 41.48
C PRO A 25 8.34 -17.74 41.24
N THR A 26 7.66 -18.13 42.31
CA THR A 26 6.37 -18.85 42.25
C THR A 26 5.30 -18.10 41.44
N THR A 27 5.32 -16.76 41.49
CA THR A 27 4.42 -15.90 40.71
C THR A 27 4.67 -16.01 39.20
N MET A 28 5.93 -15.90 38.76
CA MET A 28 6.29 -16.03 37.33
C MET A 28 6.02 -17.44 36.83
N PHE A 29 6.31 -18.46 37.63
CA PHE A 29 5.98 -19.85 37.30
C PHE A 29 4.47 -20.06 37.09
N LEU A 30 3.62 -19.46 37.94
CA LEU A 30 2.17 -19.53 37.78
C LEU A 30 1.72 -18.85 36.48
N VAL A 31 2.21 -17.63 36.23
CA VAL A 31 1.89 -16.88 35.00
C VAL A 31 2.28 -17.66 33.75
N ASP A 32 3.47 -18.24 33.72
CA ASP A 32 3.94 -19.03 32.58
C ASP A 32 3.07 -20.26 32.30
N ASN A 33 2.62 -20.96 33.35
CA ASN A 33 1.70 -22.08 33.19
C ASN A 33 0.32 -21.64 32.69
N ILE A 34 -0.18 -20.48 33.14
CA ILE A 34 -1.43 -19.89 32.61
C ILE A 34 -1.26 -19.58 31.12
N VAL A 35 -0.16 -18.94 30.73
CA VAL A 35 0.14 -18.62 29.32
C VAL A 35 0.23 -19.90 28.48
N ASN A 36 0.93 -20.94 28.95
CA ASN A 36 1.02 -22.21 28.25
C ASN A 36 -0.35 -22.90 28.10
N SER A 37 -1.23 -22.77 29.09
CA SER A 37 -2.60 -23.31 29.02
C SER A 37 -3.42 -22.65 27.91
N PHE A 38 -3.31 -21.33 27.72
CA PHE A 38 -3.96 -20.65 26.60
C PHE A 38 -3.48 -21.13 25.23
N PHE A 39 -2.17 -21.39 25.06
CA PHE A 39 -1.64 -21.95 23.82
C PHE A 39 -2.09 -23.40 23.61
N ALA A 40 -2.22 -24.20 24.67
CA ALA A 40 -2.75 -25.56 24.57
C ALA A 40 -4.23 -25.56 24.12
N ILE A 41 -5.04 -24.64 24.66
CA ILE A 41 -6.43 -24.44 24.23
C ILE A 41 -6.48 -24.01 22.76
N ASP A 42 -5.61 -23.09 22.33
CA ASP A 42 -5.56 -22.63 20.94
C ASP A 42 -5.20 -23.74 19.95
N ILE A 43 -4.29 -24.66 20.31
CA ILE A 43 -4.00 -25.86 19.50
C ILE A 43 -5.27 -26.69 19.30
N ALA A 44 -6.03 -26.93 20.38
CA ALA A 44 -7.29 -27.66 20.29
C ALA A 44 -8.33 -26.92 19.43
N LEU A 45 -8.44 -25.59 19.58
CA LEU A 45 -9.35 -24.76 18.78
C LEU A 45 -8.98 -24.75 17.30
N THR A 46 -7.69 -24.81 16.95
CA THR A 46 -7.22 -24.75 15.56
C THR A 46 -7.74 -25.92 14.71
N PHE A 47 -8.05 -27.07 15.32
CA PHE A 47 -8.71 -28.20 14.63
C PHE A 47 -10.15 -27.91 14.18
N PHE A 48 -10.79 -26.87 14.74
CA PHE A 48 -12.16 -26.46 14.42
C PHE A 48 -12.22 -25.18 13.57
N VAL A 49 -11.07 -24.64 13.16
CA VAL A 49 -11.01 -23.40 12.37
C VAL A 49 -10.95 -23.73 10.88
N ALA A 50 -11.93 -23.23 10.13
CA ALA A 50 -11.96 -23.28 8.68
C ALA A 50 -10.78 -22.54 8.05
N PHE A 51 -10.35 -22.99 6.87
CA PHE A 51 -9.28 -22.35 6.12
C PHE A 51 -9.69 -22.00 4.69
N VAL A 52 -9.02 -21.03 4.10
CA VAL A 52 -9.14 -20.74 2.66
C VAL A 52 -8.16 -21.63 1.89
N ASP A 53 -8.66 -22.39 0.93
CA ASP A 53 -7.84 -23.23 0.07
C ASP A 53 -7.12 -22.37 -0.99
N PRO A 54 -5.79 -22.42 -1.12
CA PRO A 54 -5.04 -21.58 -2.06
C PRO A 54 -5.37 -21.84 -3.54
N LYS A 55 -5.97 -23.00 -3.88
CA LYS A 55 -6.35 -23.31 -5.27
C LYS A 55 -7.75 -22.82 -5.62
N SER A 56 -8.74 -23.17 -4.79
CA SER A 56 -10.14 -22.79 -5.04
C SER A 56 -10.50 -21.40 -4.51
N TYR A 57 -9.72 -20.82 -3.59
CA TYR A 57 -10.03 -19.59 -2.85
C TYR A 57 -11.35 -19.63 -2.07
N LEU A 58 -11.91 -20.83 -1.90
CA LEU A 58 -13.12 -21.06 -1.12
C LEU A 58 -12.78 -21.46 0.31
N LEU A 59 -13.73 -21.19 1.21
CA LEU A 59 -13.67 -21.62 2.59
C LEU A 59 -13.90 -23.15 2.64
N VAL A 60 -12.99 -23.86 3.31
CA VAL A 60 -13.07 -25.32 3.51
C VAL A 60 -13.36 -25.60 4.98
N ASP A 61 -14.54 -26.15 5.23
CA ASP A 61 -15.06 -26.45 6.58
C ASP A 61 -15.00 -27.94 6.94
N GLU A 62 -14.44 -28.79 6.06
CA GLU A 62 -14.35 -30.24 6.27
C GLU A 62 -13.33 -30.60 7.39
N PRO A 63 -13.75 -31.18 8.54
CA PRO A 63 -12.87 -31.42 9.69
C PRO A 63 -11.68 -32.33 9.38
N LYS A 64 -11.86 -33.33 8.50
CA LYS A 64 -10.78 -34.23 8.07
C LYS A 64 -9.68 -33.49 7.33
N ARG A 65 -10.04 -32.58 6.42
CA ARG A 65 -9.07 -31.78 5.66
C ARG A 65 -8.36 -30.77 6.57
N ILE A 66 -9.09 -30.16 7.51
CA ILE A 66 -8.51 -29.25 8.52
C ILE A 66 -7.46 -29.98 9.36
N ALA A 67 -7.80 -31.15 9.91
CA ALA A 67 -6.89 -31.94 10.73
C ALA A 67 -5.63 -32.38 9.96
N VAL A 68 -5.78 -32.94 8.75
CA VAL A 68 -4.63 -33.37 7.93
C VAL A 68 -3.71 -32.19 7.62
N ARG A 69 -4.27 -31.04 7.21
CA ARG A 69 -3.48 -29.85 6.92
C ARG A 69 -2.72 -29.36 8.15
N TYR A 70 -3.36 -29.29 9.32
CA TYR A 70 -2.72 -28.79 10.53
C TYR A 70 -1.63 -29.75 11.05
N LEU A 71 -1.93 -31.06 11.06
CA LEU A 71 -0.99 -32.10 11.48
C LEU A 71 0.26 -32.16 10.60
N SER A 72 0.12 -31.92 9.28
CA SER A 72 1.25 -31.99 8.35
C SER A 72 2.10 -30.71 8.31
N THR A 73 1.65 -29.60 8.90
CA THR A 73 2.33 -28.28 8.74
C THR A 73 2.87 -27.75 10.05
N TRP A 74 2.01 -27.40 11.00
CA TRP A 74 2.37 -26.59 12.17
C TRP A 74 2.26 -27.34 13.50
N PHE A 75 1.48 -28.43 13.55
CA PHE A 75 1.15 -29.11 14.80
C PHE A 75 2.37 -29.53 15.63
N ILE A 76 3.38 -30.16 15.02
CA ILE A 76 4.56 -30.66 15.75
C ILE A 76 5.29 -29.50 16.43
N PHE A 77 5.50 -28.38 15.71
CA PHE A 77 6.19 -27.24 16.27
C PHE A 77 5.35 -26.51 17.33
N ASP A 78 4.03 -26.37 17.12
CA ASP A 78 3.12 -25.79 18.10
C ASP A 78 3.08 -26.63 19.40
N ALA A 79 2.99 -27.95 19.27
CA ALA A 79 3.00 -28.90 20.39
C ALA A 79 4.32 -28.83 21.17
N CYS A 80 5.47 -28.90 20.48
CA CYS A 80 6.79 -28.76 21.10
C CYS A 80 6.97 -27.40 21.79
N SER A 81 6.47 -26.31 21.20
CA SER A 81 6.56 -24.97 21.80
C SER A 81 5.65 -24.79 23.02
N THR A 82 4.58 -25.60 23.13
CA THR A 82 3.57 -25.54 24.22
C THR A 82 3.91 -26.48 25.38
N PHE A 83 4.78 -27.45 25.14
CA PHE A 83 5.13 -28.46 26.13
C PHE A 83 5.87 -27.85 27.35
N PRO A 84 5.40 -28.10 28.59
CA PRO A 84 5.93 -27.45 29.79
C PRO A 84 7.19 -28.15 30.33
N PHE A 85 8.30 -28.06 29.59
CA PHE A 85 9.58 -28.73 29.93
C PHE A 85 10.11 -28.38 31.33
N GLN A 86 9.93 -27.14 31.79
CA GLN A 86 10.40 -26.69 33.10
C GLN A 86 9.59 -27.27 34.25
N THR A 87 8.27 -27.37 34.10
CA THR A 87 7.37 -28.00 35.08
C THR A 87 7.74 -29.48 35.23
N ILE A 88 8.02 -30.17 34.12
CA ILE A 88 8.45 -31.57 34.15
C ILE A 88 9.81 -31.71 34.82
N SER A 89 10.77 -30.83 34.52
CA SER A 89 12.08 -30.82 35.19
C SER A 89 11.96 -30.67 36.71
N PHE A 90 11.06 -29.79 37.18
CA PHE A 90 10.79 -29.59 38.60
C PHE A 90 10.26 -30.86 39.29
N PHE A 91 9.39 -31.63 38.62
CA PHE A 91 8.82 -32.86 39.19
C PHE A 91 9.73 -34.10 39.03
N PHE A 92 10.49 -34.22 37.95
CA PHE A 92 11.24 -35.44 37.61
C PHE A 92 12.74 -35.38 37.94
N SER A 93 13.37 -34.20 37.90
CA SER A 93 14.81 -34.07 38.08
C SER A 93 15.13 -33.39 39.40
N ARG A 94 15.28 -34.20 40.47
CA ARG A 94 15.69 -33.69 41.77
C ARG A 94 17.17 -33.25 41.80
N HIS A 95 18.04 -33.63 40.84
CA HIS A 95 19.49 -33.34 40.89
C HIS A 95 20.31 -33.34 39.56
N GLY A 96 19.75 -33.23 38.34
CA GLY A 96 20.58 -33.34 37.13
C GLY A 96 20.07 -32.65 35.87
N ASN A 97 20.87 -31.71 35.33
CA ASN A 97 20.75 -30.96 34.07
C ASN A 97 19.67 -29.87 33.95
N SER A 98 19.69 -28.89 34.86
CA SER A 98 18.87 -27.65 34.77
C SER A 98 19.08 -26.86 33.47
N LEU A 99 20.27 -26.92 32.85
CA LEU A 99 20.60 -26.13 31.66
C LEU A 99 19.94 -26.68 30.38
N GLY A 100 19.91 -28.01 30.21
CA GLY A 100 19.27 -28.65 29.06
C GLY A 100 17.76 -28.40 29.02
N PHE A 101 17.07 -28.52 30.15
CA PHE A 101 15.64 -28.21 30.24
C PHE A 101 15.35 -26.71 30.04
N LYS A 102 16.25 -25.82 30.50
CA LYS A 102 16.18 -24.38 30.22
C LYS A 102 16.40 -24.05 28.73
N LEU A 103 17.25 -24.79 28.03
CA LEU A 103 17.39 -24.67 26.58
C LEU A 103 16.14 -25.15 25.84
N LEU A 104 15.52 -26.25 26.28
CA LEU A 104 14.26 -26.74 25.70
C LEU A 104 13.11 -25.74 25.87
N SER A 105 13.09 -24.93 26.94
CA SER A 105 12.11 -23.84 27.06
C SER A 105 12.25 -22.75 26.00
N MET A 106 13.40 -22.61 25.32
CA MET A 106 13.54 -21.68 24.20
C MET A 106 12.71 -22.08 22.97
N LEU A 107 12.20 -23.32 22.91
CA LEU A 107 11.23 -23.72 21.88
C LEU A 107 9.95 -22.88 21.93
N ARG A 108 9.63 -22.22 23.07
CA ARG A 108 8.55 -21.24 23.18
C ARG A 108 8.68 -20.09 22.17
N LEU A 109 9.90 -19.76 21.74
CA LEU A 109 10.16 -18.71 20.75
C LEU A 109 9.57 -19.01 19.38
N TRP A 110 9.29 -20.27 19.07
CA TRP A 110 8.56 -20.65 17.86
C TRP A 110 7.24 -19.88 17.69
N ARG A 111 6.58 -19.55 18.81
CA ARG A 111 5.32 -18.80 18.84
C ARG A 111 5.42 -17.42 18.17
N LEU A 112 6.62 -16.84 18.03
CA LEU A 112 6.87 -15.58 17.32
C LEU A 112 6.46 -15.63 15.84
N HIS A 113 6.40 -16.81 15.22
CA HIS A 113 5.88 -16.95 13.84
C HIS A 113 4.48 -16.33 13.68
N ARG A 114 3.64 -16.36 14.73
CA ARG A 114 2.31 -15.74 14.75
C ARG A 114 2.36 -14.22 14.56
N VAL A 115 3.37 -13.55 15.14
CA VAL A 115 3.59 -12.11 14.95
C VAL A 115 4.03 -11.82 13.52
N GLY A 116 4.87 -12.67 12.93
CA GLY A 116 5.23 -12.58 11.51
C GLY A 116 4.00 -12.67 10.60
N SER A 117 3.09 -13.62 10.87
CA SER A 117 1.82 -13.75 10.14
C SER A 117 0.92 -12.52 10.32
N LEU A 118 0.89 -11.93 11.52
CA LEU A 118 0.15 -10.70 11.78
C LEU A 118 0.66 -9.54 10.92
N PHE A 119 1.97 -9.29 10.89
CA PHE A 119 2.53 -8.23 10.04
C PHE A 119 2.25 -8.48 8.56
N ALA A 120 2.33 -9.73 8.10
CA ALA A 120 1.97 -10.09 6.72
C ALA A 120 0.50 -9.82 6.38
N ARG A 121 -0.41 -9.89 7.36
CA ARG A 121 -1.82 -9.52 7.20
C ARG A 121 -2.02 -8.00 7.26
N LEU A 122 -1.40 -7.32 8.23
CA LEU A 122 -1.49 -5.86 8.38
C LEU A 122 -0.92 -5.12 7.16
N GLU A 123 0.16 -5.63 6.56
CA GLU A 123 0.73 -5.07 5.32
C GLU A 123 -0.24 -5.15 4.13
N LYS A 124 -1.24 -6.05 4.16
CA LYS A 124 -2.25 -6.22 3.10
C LYS A 124 -3.59 -5.58 3.44
N ASP A 125 -3.79 -5.15 4.68
CA ASP A 125 -5.05 -4.54 5.13
C ASP A 125 -5.03 -3.05 4.77
N ILE A 126 -5.91 -2.66 3.86
CA ILE A 126 -6.03 -1.28 3.33
C ILE A 126 -6.34 -0.24 4.41
N ARG A 127 -6.83 -0.67 5.59
CA ARG A 127 -7.13 0.25 6.71
C ARG A 127 -5.88 0.71 7.45
N PHE A 128 -4.75 0.04 7.25
CA PHE A 128 -3.48 0.37 7.88
C PHE A 128 -2.51 1.00 6.89
N ASN A 129 -1.78 2.01 7.34
CA ASN A 129 -0.76 2.64 6.51
C ASN A 129 0.44 1.68 6.34
N TYR A 130 0.77 1.37 5.09
CA TYR A 130 1.88 0.49 4.72
C TYR A 130 3.22 0.97 5.29
N PHE A 131 3.51 2.28 5.22
CA PHE A 131 4.78 2.85 5.70
C PHE A 131 4.98 2.59 7.19
N TRP A 132 3.99 2.96 8.02
CA TRP A 132 4.07 2.79 9.47
C TRP A 132 4.10 1.32 9.89
N THR A 133 3.37 0.45 9.19
CA THR A 133 3.36 -0.99 9.47
C THR A 133 4.74 -1.60 9.23
N ARG A 134 5.41 -1.23 8.14
CA ARG A 134 6.80 -1.67 7.85
C ARG A 134 7.80 -1.13 8.87
N CYS A 135 7.73 0.16 9.22
CA CYS A 135 8.60 0.75 10.22
C CYS A 135 8.45 0.07 11.59
N ALA A 136 7.21 -0.19 12.03
CA ALA A 136 6.93 -0.89 13.28
C ALA A 136 7.51 -2.32 13.31
N LYS A 137 7.44 -3.04 12.18
CA LYS A 137 8.05 -4.38 12.01
C LYS A 137 9.56 -4.32 12.15
N LEU A 138 10.23 -3.41 11.45
CA LEU A 138 11.69 -3.25 11.51
C LEU A 138 12.15 -2.89 12.93
N PHE A 139 11.47 -1.93 13.56
CA PHE A 139 11.74 -1.55 14.95
C PHE A 139 11.59 -2.72 15.91
N SER A 140 10.52 -3.51 15.77
CA SER A 140 10.27 -4.69 16.62
C SER A 140 11.37 -5.75 16.48
N VAL A 141 11.85 -5.99 15.26
CA VAL A 141 12.96 -6.94 15.00
C VAL A 141 14.26 -6.44 15.64
N THR A 142 14.60 -5.17 15.49
CA THR A 142 15.79 -4.57 16.10
C THR A 142 15.73 -4.62 17.62
N LEU A 143 14.58 -4.29 18.22
CA LEU A 143 14.38 -4.33 19.66
C LEU A 143 14.58 -5.75 20.22
N LEU A 144 14.00 -6.76 19.56
CA LEU A 144 14.20 -8.16 19.95
C LEU A 144 15.65 -8.61 19.79
N ALA A 145 16.34 -8.19 18.72
CA ALA A 145 17.75 -8.52 18.53
C ALA A 145 18.63 -7.97 19.67
N VAL A 146 18.44 -6.70 20.05
CA VAL A 146 19.16 -6.09 21.18
C VAL A 146 18.85 -6.82 22.49
N HIS A 147 17.57 -7.10 22.75
CA HIS A 147 17.16 -7.80 23.97
C HIS A 147 17.78 -9.21 24.08
N PHE A 148 17.74 -9.97 22.99
CA PHE A 148 18.27 -11.34 22.96
C PHE A 148 19.78 -11.37 23.14
N SER A 149 20.49 -10.54 22.38
CA SER A 149 21.96 -10.49 22.46
C SER A 149 22.43 -10.01 23.83
N GLY A 150 21.78 -8.98 24.42
CA GLY A 150 22.09 -8.55 25.79
C GLY A 150 21.87 -9.66 26.82
N CYS A 151 20.75 -10.39 26.75
CA CYS A 151 20.48 -11.51 27.65
C CYS A 151 21.52 -12.64 27.48
N PHE A 152 21.81 -13.05 26.25
CA PHE A 152 22.79 -14.11 26.00
C PHE A 152 24.21 -13.73 26.44
N TYR A 153 24.62 -12.48 26.21
CA TYR A 153 25.94 -12.02 26.58
C TYR A 153 26.11 -11.88 28.10
N TYR A 154 25.06 -11.43 28.81
CA TYR A 154 25.02 -11.49 30.27
C TYR A 154 25.13 -12.93 30.78
N MET A 155 24.42 -13.88 30.17
CA MET A 155 24.49 -15.29 30.55
C MET A 155 25.91 -15.86 30.39
N ILE A 156 26.61 -15.52 29.31
CA ILE A 156 28.00 -15.98 29.08
C ILE A 156 28.90 -15.51 30.24
N ALA A 157 28.82 -14.23 30.62
CA ALA A 157 29.58 -13.68 31.74
C ALA A 157 29.20 -14.31 33.09
N ASP A 158 27.89 -14.45 33.35
CA ASP A 158 27.40 -14.99 34.61
C ASP A 158 27.84 -16.45 34.82
N ARG A 159 27.91 -17.25 33.76
CA ARG A 159 28.35 -18.66 33.83
C ARG A 159 29.86 -18.86 33.74
N TYR A 160 30.64 -17.82 33.52
CA TYR A 160 32.09 -17.93 33.46
C TYR A 160 32.69 -18.18 34.87
N PRO A 161 33.70 -19.06 35.01
CA PRO A 161 34.24 -19.42 36.33
C PRO A 161 34.87 -18.25 37.09
N ASP A 162 35.57 -17.34 36.41
CA ASP A 162 36.23 -16.18 37.00
C ASP A 162 35.44 -14.89 36.71
N PRO A 163 34.64 -14.37 37.65
CA PRO A 163 33.74 -13.25 37.38
C PRO A 163 34.47 -11.99 36.93
N LYS A 164 35.71 -11.78 37.39
CA LYS A 164 36.48 -10.56 37.09
C LYS A 164 37.01 -10.52 35.66
N ARG A 165 37.10 -11.67 34.99
CA ARG A 165 37.59 -11.80 33.61
C ARG A 165 36.43 -11.91 32.62
N THR A 166 35.46 -11.01 32.77
CA THR A 166 34.27 -10.89 31.92
C THR A 166 34.03 -9.43 31.58
N TRP A 167 33.31 -9.18 30.49
CA TRP A 167 33.02 -7.84 29.99
C TRP A 167 32.38 -6.91 31.04
N ILE A 168 31.53 -7.45 31.91
CA ILE A 168 30.86 -6.69 32.98
C ILE A 168 31.66 -6.72 34.28
N GLY A 169 32.29 -7.84 34.61
CA GLY A 169 32.99 -8.02 35.89
C GLY A 169 34.34 -7.30 35.98
N ALA A 170 34.94 -6.95 34.84
CA ALA A 170 36.11 -6.08 34.80
C ALA A 170 35.79 -4.65 35.30
N VAL A 171 34.57 -4.17 35.04
CA VAL A 171 34.10 -2.83 35.44
C VAL A 171 33.34 -2.88 36.77
N ILE A 172 32.53 -3.91 36.98
CA ILE A 172 31.68 -4.11 38.17
C ILE A 172 32.03 -5.46 38.81
N PRO A 173 33.05 -5.51 39.71
CA PRO A 173 33.55 -6.77 40.26
C PRO A 173 32.51 -7.65 40.95
N ASN A 174 31.50 -7.04 41.57
CA ASN A 174 30.44 -7.73 42.32
C ASN A 174 29.08 -7.70 41.58
N PHE A 175 29.08 -7.66 40.24
CA PHE A 175 27.84 -7.56 39.45
C PHE A 175 26.81 -8.67 39.76
N ARG A 176 27.25 -9.82 40.28
CA ARG A 176 26.37 -10.93 40.69
C ARG A 176 25.53 -10.67 41.94
N GLU A 177 25.81 -9.62 42.69
CA GLU A 177 25.06 -9.20 43.88
C GLU A 177 24.20 -7.95 43.63
N ASP A 178 24.47 -7.21 42.54
CA ASP A 178 23.76 -5.98 42.20
C ASP A 178 22.29 -6.19 41.83
N ASN A 179 21.51 -5.11 41.85
CA ASN A 179 20.11 -5.15 41.44
C ASN A 179 19.96 -5.67 39.99
N LEU A 180 18.95 -6.51 39.75
CA LEU A 180 18.61 -7.04 38.42
C LEU A 180 18.41 -5.93 37.38
N TRP A 181 17.85 -4.79 37.79
CA TRP A 181 17.67 -3.64 36.91
C TRP A 181 19.01 -3.12 36.37
N ILE A 182 20.02 -3.00 37.23
CA ILE A 182 21.36 -2.51 36.84
C ILE A 182 21.97 -3.49 35.84
N ARG A 183 21.98 -4.78 36.15
CA ARG A 183 22.54 -5.80 35.26
C ARG A 183 21.85 -5.84 33.90
N TYR A 184 20.52 -5.75 33.89
CA TYR A 184 19.73 -5.76 32.66
C TYR A 184 20.00 -4.51 31.81
N VAL A 185 19.95 -3.32 32.41
CA VAL A 185 20.23 -2.06 31.70
C VAL A 185 21.65 -2.05 31.15
N THR A 186 22.64 -2.48 31.92
CA THR A 186 24.04 -2.58 31.46
C THR A 186 24.20 -3.56 30.29
N ALA A 187 23.51 -4.71 30.32
CA ALA A 187 23.53 -5.68 29.22
C ALA A 187 22.85 -5.16 27.94
N ILE A 188 21.72 -4.46 28.07
CA ILE A 188 21.05 -3.81 26.94
C ILE A 188 21.90 -2.66 26.37
N TYR A 189 22.53 -1.88 27.24
CA TYR A 189 23.45 -0.81 26.86
C TYR A 189 24.62 -1.35 26.03
N TRP A 190 25.29 -2.43 26.49
CA TRP A 190 26.34 -3.09 25.71
C TRP A 190 25.83 -3.60 24.34
N SER A 191 24.65 -4.22 24.33
CA SER A 191 24.09 -4.81 23.12
C SER A 191 23.73 -3.76 22.08
N ILE A 192 23.15 -2.63 22.50
CA ILE A 192 22.75 -1.56 21.59
C ILE A 192 23.95 -0.77 21.08
N THR A 193 24.95 -0.46 21.91
CA THR A 193 26.16 0.28 21.47
C THR A 193 26.97 -0.50 20.44
N THR A 194 26.96 -1.83 20.54
CA THR A 194 27.59 -2.73 19.56
C THR A 194 26.73 -2.85 18.29
N LEU A 195 25.40 -2.97 18.42
CA LEU A 195 24.48 -3.05 17.28
C LEU A 195 24.48 -1.78 16.43
N THR A 196 24.50 -0.61 17.07
CA THR A 196 24.58 0.69 16.38
C THR A 196 25.99 1.06 15.94
N THR A 197 26.96 0.15 16.10
CA THR A 197 28.37 0.34 15.71
C THR A 197 29.02 1.58 16.34
N THR A 198 28.59 1.96 17.55
CA THR A 198 29.14 3.10 18.28
C THR A 198 30.43 2.71 19.00
N GLY A 199 30.40 1.61 19.75
CA GLY A 199 31.60 0.98 20.32
C GLY A 199 32.49 1.90 21.18
N TYR A 200 31.98 2.37 22.33
CA TYR A 200 32.76 3.24 23.22
C TYR A 200 34.01 2.57 23.82
N GLY A 201 34.00 1.24 23.95
CA GLY A 201 35.12 0.44 24.46
C GLY A 201 35.15 0.28 25.99
N ASP A 202 34.18 0.87 26.69
CA ASP A 202 33.99 0.74 28.13
C ASP A 202 33.58 -0.68 28.56
N LEU A 203 32.85 -1.40 27.71
CA LEU A 203 32.43 -2.78 27.92
C LEU A 203 32.90 -3.62 26.72
N HIS A 204 33.91 -4.46 26.92
CA HIS A 204 34.51 -5.30 25.88
C HIS A 204 34.84 -6.70 26.41
N ALA A 205 34.94 -7.67 25.50
CA ALA A 205 35.25 -9.06 25.85
C ALA A 205 36.63 -9.21 26.48
N GLU A 206 36.69 -9.94 27.59
CA GLU A 206 37.93 -10.21 28.34
C GLU A 206 38.36 -11.69 28.24
N ASN A 207 37.43 -12.57 27.88
CA ASN A 207 37.68 -13.99 27.70
C ASN A 207 37.36 -14.46 26.27
N THR A 208 37.95 -15.59 25.89
CA THR A 208 37.84 -16.14 24.53
C THR A 208 36.41 -16.54 24.14
N GLY A 209 35.57 -16.90 25.12
CA GLY A 209 34.17 -17.22 24.88
C GLY A 209 33.35 -16.00 24.48
N GLU A 210 33.53 -14.88 25.19
CA GLU A 210 32.95 -13.58 24.86
C GLU A 210 33.44 -13.09 23.50
N MET A 211 34.76 -13.17 23.24
CA MET A 211 35.33 -12.78 21.95
C MET A 211 34.71 -13.55 20.77
N LEU A 212 34.49 -14.86 20.93
CA LEU A 212 33.85 -15.68 19.90
C LEU A 212 32.39 -15.24 19.66
N PHE A 213 31.63 -14.97 20.72
CA PHE A 213 30.26 -14.48 20.61
C PHE A 213 30.21 -13.14 19.89
N ASP A 214 31.10 -12.20 20.23
CA ASP A 214 31.18 -10.88 19.63
C ASP A 214 31.47 -10.93 18.15
N ILE A 215 32.36 -11.83 17.70
CA ILE A 215 32.63 -12.03 16.27
C ILE A 215 31.33 -12.38 15.53
N PHE A 216 30.56 -13.36 16.01
CA PHE A 216 29.29 -13.74 15.37
C PHE A 216 28.25 -12.63 15.45
N TYR A 217 28.16 -11.93 16.59
CA TYR A 217 27.20 -10.86 16.78
C TYR A 217 27.51 -9.65 15.89
N MET A 218 28.79 -9.29 15.71
CA MET A 218 29.20 -8.21 14.80
C MET A 218 28.87 -8.54 13.32
N PHE A 219 29.08 -9.79 12.88
CA PHE A 219 28.63 -10.21 11.54
C PHE A 219 27.12 -10.13 11.37
N PHE A 220 26.36 -10.55 12.39
CA PHE A 220 24.91 -10.41 12.41
C PHE A 220 24.47 -8.94 12.36
N ASN A 221 25.10 -8.06 13.12
CA ASN A 221 24.80 -6.62 13.16
C ASN A 221 25.07 -5.94 11.82
N LEU A 222 26.14 -6.33 11.13
CA LEU A 222 26.45 -5.84 9.79
C LEU A 222 25.31 -6.20 8.81
N ALA A 223 24.87 -7.46 8.82
CA ALA A 223 23.77 -7.92 7.97
C ALA A 223 22.43 -7.25 8.31
N LEU A 224 22.11 -7.13 9.61
CA LEU A 224 20.88 -6.50 10.08
C LEU A 224 20.84 -5.01 9.71
N THR A 225 21.94 -4.28 9.90
CA THR A 225 22.04 -2.86 9.54
C THR A 225 21.86 -2.65 8.03
N ALA A 226 22.49 -3.49 7.20
CA ALA A 226 22.30 -3.44 5.75
C ALA A 226 20.83 -3.70 5.36
N TYR A 227 20.17 -4.68 6.00
CA TYR A 227 18.75 -4.95 5.80
C TYR A 227 17.85 -3.78 6.19
N LEU A 228 18.12 -3.12 7.33
CA LEU A 228 17.37 -1.95 7.80
C LEU A 228 17.51 -0.78 6.81
N ILE A 229 18.73 -0.45 6.38
CA ILE A 229 19.00 0.61 5.41
C ILE A 229 18.29 0.32 4.08
N GLY A 230 18.35 -0.91 3.58
CA GLY A 230 17.70 -1.30 2.34
C GLY A 230 16.18 -1.12 2.38
N ASN A 231 15.52 -1.54 3.46
CA ASN A 231 14.08 -1.37 3.61
C ASN A 231 13.68 0.10 3.77
N MET A 232 14.43 0.88 4.56
CA MET A 232 14.19 2.32 4.70
C MET A 232 14.35 3.06 3.37
N THR A 233 15.36 2.70 2.58
CA THR A 233 15.58 3.27 1.25
C THR A 233 14.39 2.99 0.33
N ASN A 234 13.90 1.75 0.29
CA ASN A 234 12.72 1.38 -0.51
C ASN A 234 11.47 2.20 -0.11
N LEU A 235 11.25 2.41 1.19
CA LEU A 235 10.12 3.21 1.67
C LEU A 235 10.25 4.68 1.27
N VAL A 236 11.44 5.26 1.36
CA VAL A 236 11.69 6.67 0.97
C VAL A 236 11.54 6.86 -0.55
N VAL A 237 12.06 5.94 -1.36
CA VAL A 237 11.92 5.97 -2.81
C VAL A 237 10.44 5.90 -3.21
N HIS A 238 9.68 4.98 -2.62
CA HIS A 238 8.25 4.88 -2.89
C HIS A 238 7.49 6.14 -2.45
N GLY A 239 7.80 6.68 -1.26
CA GLY A 239 7.15 7.88 -0.73
C GLY A 239 7.39 9.15 -1.55
N THR A 240 8.50 9.22 -2.29
CA THR A 240 8.88 10.40 -3.09
C THR A 240 8.71 10.21 -4.60
N SER A 241 8.29 9.02 -5.05
CA SER A 241 8.23 8.65 -6.47
C SER A 241 7.38 9.62 -7.30
N ARG A 242 6.22 10.04 -6.79
CA ARG A 242 5.32 10.96 -7.52
C ARG A 242 5.97 12.31 -7.82
N THR A 243 6.53 12.95 -6.78
CA THR A 243 7.19 14.24 -6.91
C THR A 243 8.43 14.14 -7.79
N LYS A 244 9.14 13.00 -7.74
CA LYS A 244 10.27 12.72 -8.62
C LYS A 244 9.84 12.67 -10.09
N THR A 245 8.85 11.85 -10.45
CA THR A 245 8.35 11.74 -11.84
C THR A 245 7.91 13.09 -12.42
N PHE A 246 7.24 13.92 -11.61
CA PHE A 246 6.88 15.28 -12.00
C PHE A 246 8.09 16.15 -12.33
N ARG A 247 9.10 16.17 -11.44
CA ARG A 247 10.33 16.94 -11.67
C ARG A 247 11.10 16.46 -12.90
N ASP A 248 11.19 15.15 -13.09
CA ASP A 248 11.86 14.54 -14.24
C ASP A 248 11.16 14.95 -15.56
N THR A 249 9.82 14.92 -15.57
CA THR A 249 9.01 15.34 -16.73
C THR A 249 9.14 16.85 -17.00
N PHE A 250 9.10 17.67 -15.95
CA PHE A 250 9.27 19.11 -16.05
C PHE A 250 10.66 19.47 -16.61
N GLN A 251 11.71 18.82 -16.12
CA GLN A 251 13.07 19.03 -16.59
C GLN A 251 13.22 18.62 -18.06
N ALA A 252 12.73 17.44 -18.45
CA ALA A 252 12.79 16.98 -19.83
C ALA A 252 12.10 17.95 -20.80
N ALA A 253 10.94 18.50 -20.40
CA ALA A 253 10.23 19.49 -21.19
C ALA A 253 11.01 20.81 -21.33
N SER A 254 11.60 21.33 -20.25
CA SER A 254 12.42 22.55 -20.30
C SER A 254 13.68 22.33 -21.16
N GLU A 255 14.34 21.18 -21.05
CA GLU A 255 15.47 20.83 -21.91
C GLU A 255 15.07 20.76 -23.39
N PHE A 256 13.90 20.19 -23.69
CA PHE A 256 13.36 20.17 -25.05
C PHE A 256 13.13 21.59 -25.60
N ALA A 257 12.56 22.49 -24.79
CA ALA A 257 12.34 23.87 -25.18
C ALA A 257 13.66 24.61 -25.46
N SER A 258 14.64 24.46 -24.57
CA SER A 258 15.96 25.08 -24.71
C SER A 258 16.72 24.55 -25.93
N ARG A 259 16.71 23.24 -26.17
CA ARG A 259 17.42 22.62 -27.31
C ARG A 259 16.87 23.10 -28.65
N ASN A 260 15.55 23.26 -28.74
CA ASN A 260 14.88 23.70 -29.97
C ASN A 260 14.72 25.23 -30.06
N LYS A 261 15.24 25.99 -29.08
CA LYS A 261 15.14 27.45 -29.02
C LYS A 261 13.69 27.94 -29.17
N LEU A 262 12.77 27.29 -28.46
CA LEU A 262 11.37 27.68 -28.49
C LEU A 262 11.21 29.12 -27.96
N PRO A 263 10.29 29.91 -28.51
CA PRO A 263 9.95 31.20 -27.95
C PRO A 263 9.48 31.07 -26.50
N ARG A 264 9.87 32.01 -25.64
CA ARG A 264 9.56 32.01 -24.20
C ARG A 264 8.08 31.78 -23.88
N HIS A 265 7.18 32.33 -24.68
CA HIS A 265 5.74 32.15 -24.48
C HIS A 265 5.28 30.69 -24.66
N VAL A 266 5.87 29.94 -25.60
CA VAL A 266 5.55 28.53 -25.83
C VAL A 266 6.09 27.66 -24.70
N GLU A 267 7.32 27.96 -24.25
CA GLU A 267 7.93 27.27 -23.12
C GLU A 267 7.11 27.47 -21.84
N GLU A 268 6.76 28.71 -21.50
CA GLU A 268 5.94 29.02 -20.33
C GLU A 268 4.56 28.33 -20.39
N GLN A 269 3.92 28.30 -21.56
CA GLN A 269 2.67 27.57 -21.78
C GLN A 269 2.83 26.08 -21.51
N MET A 270 3.84 25.43 -22.11
CA MET A 270 4.10 24.00 -21.94
C MET A 270 4.39 23.65 -20.47
N LEU A 271 5.26 24.39 -19.80
CA LEU A 271 5.61 24.13 -18.40
C LEU A 271 4.44 24.40 -17.45
N SER A 272 3.64 25.43 -17.72
CA SER A 272 2.41 25.70 -16.96
C SER A 272 1.38 24.57 -17.10
N HIS A 273 1.23 24.00 -18.30
CA HIS A 273 0.37 22.85 -18.54
C HIS A 273 0.84 21.62 -17.74
N ILE A 274 2.13 21.32 -17.71
CA ILE A 274 2.68 20.21 -16.90
C ILE A 274 2.38 20.43 -15.41
N CYS A 275 2.54 21.65 -14.90
CA CYS A 275 2.23 21.97 -13.50
C CYS A 275 0.73 21.81 -13.17
N LEU A 276 -0.15 22.27 -14.06
CA LEU A 276 -1.59 22.13 -13.91
C LEU A 276 -2.03 20.67 -13.98
N ARG A 277 -1.47 19.91 -14.92
CA ARG A 277 -1.72 18.47 -15.04
C ARG A 277 -1.34 17.74 -13.76
N PHE A 278 -0.16 17.97 -13.21
CA PHE A 278 0.27 17.34 -11.95
C PHE A 278 -0.67 17.63 -10.77
N LYS A 279 -1.15 18.88 -10.65
CA LYS A 279 -2.11 19.26 -9.60
C LYS A 279 -3.48 18.60 -9.75
N THR A 280 -3.85 18.24 -10.98
CA THR A 280 -5.18 17.70 -11.32
C THR A 280 -5.14 16.19 -11.61
N GLU A 281 -3.96 15.58 -11.58
CA GLU A 281 -3.72 14.16 -11.90
C GLU A 281 -4.43 13.21 -10.93
N GLU A 282 -4.56 13.59 -9.65
CA GLU A 282 -5.35 12.83 -8.65
C GLU A 282 -6.82 12.65 -9.06
N LEU A 283 -7.33 13.53 -9.93
CA LEU A 283 -8.70 13.50 -10.43
C LEU A 283 -8.84 12.64 -11.69
N LYS A 284 -7.73 12.35 -12.39
CA LYS A 284 -7.72 11.44 -13.55
C LYS A 284 -7.79 9.98 -13.07
N GLN A 285 -8.98 9.55 -12.66
CA GLN A 285 -9.26 8.21 -12.13
C GLN A 285 -9.44 7.12 -13.21
N GLN A 286 -9.15 7.42 -14.46
CA GLN A 286 -9.47 6.54 -15.60
C GLN A 286 -8.70 5.20 -15.54
N GLU A 287 -7.41 5.24 -15.18
CA GLU A 287 -6.62 4.02 -14.96
C GLU A 287 -7.18 3.13 -13.85
N THR A 288 -7.82 3.73 -12.84
CA THR A 288 -8.47 2.98 -11.74
C THR A 288 -9.75 2.33 -12.21
N LEU A 289 -10.55 3.02 -13.04
CA LEU A 289 -11.80 2.50 -13.60
C LEU A 289 -11.55 1.39 -14.63
N ASP A 290 -10.46 1.45 -15.39
CA ASP A 290 -10.09 0.42 -16.37
C ASP A 290 -9.66 -0.90 -15.71
N GLY A 291 -9.24 -0.86 -14.44
CA GLY A 291 -9.00 -2.06 -13.64
C GLY A 291 -10.28 -2.78 -13.19
N LEU A 292 -11.46 -2.18 -13.36
CA LEU A 292 -12.73 -2.75 -12.93
C LEU A 292 -13.39 -3.62 -14.03
N PRO A 293 -14.09 -4.70 -13.65
CA PRO A 293 -14.90 -5.47 -14.58
C PRO A 293 -15.98 -4.61 -15.27
N LYS A 294 -16.29 -4.90 -16.54
CA LYS A 294 -17.25 -4.14 -17.36
C LYS A 294 -18.57 -3.88 -16.63
N ALA A 295 -19.15 -4.88 -15.97
CA ALA A 295 -20.43 -4.74 -15.26
C ALA A 295 -20.39 -3.68 -14.14
N ILE A 296 -19.30 -3.63 -13.37
CA ILE A 296 -19.14 -2.65 -12.29
C ILE A 296 -18.94 -1.26 -12.89
N ARG A 297 -18.10 -1.14 -13.93
CA ARG A 297 -17.87 0.13 -14.63
C ARG A 297 -19.16 0.67 -15.25
N SER A 298 -19.99 -0.18 -15.86
CA SER A 298 -21.29 0.19 -16.41
C SER A 298 -22.25 0.69 -15.31
N SER A 299 -22.30 0.02 -14.16
CA SER A 299 -23.13 0.46 -13.03
C SER A 299 -22.67 1.80 -12.45
N ILE A 300 -21.36 2.05 -12.37
CA ILE A 300 -20.80 3.34 -11.97
C ILE A 300 -21.18 4.43 -12.98
N ALA A 301 -21.00 4.16 -14.28
CA ALA A 301 -21.31 5.12 -15.35
C ALA A 301 -22.80 5.49 -15.36
N GLU A 302 -23.69 4.50 -15.20
CA GLU A 302 -25.12 4.72 -15.06
C GLU A 302 -25.43 5.66 -13.89
N CYS A 303 -24.90 5.36 -12.69
CA CYS A 303 -25.17 6.15 -11.50
C CYS A 303 -24.64 7.60 -11.60
N LEU A 304 -23.49 7.80 -12.24
CA LEU A 304 -22.84 9.12 -12.32
C LEU A 304 -23.34 9.98 -13.49
N PHE A 305 -23.58 9.37 -14.65
CA PHE A 305 -23.70 10.11 -15.90
C PHE A 305 -25.09 10.01 -16.54
N TYR A 306 -25.90 8.98 -16.25
CA TYR A 306 -27.24 8.87 -16.80
C TYR A 306 -28.10 10.13 -16.59
N PRO A 307 -28.19 10.72 -15.38
CA PRO A 307 -29.04 11.90 -15.14
C PRO A 307 -28.59 13.16 -15.89
N ILE A 308 -27.34 13.18 -16.36
CA ILE A 308 -26.76 14.28 -17.12
C ILE A 308 -27.08 14.08 -18.60
N VAL A 309 -26.78 12.89 -19.13
CA VAL A 309 -26.98 12.55 -20.55
C VAL A 309 -28.46 12.57 -20.93
N GLU A 310 -29.36 12.19 -20.03
CA GLU A 310 -30.81 12.26 -20.27
C GLU A 310 -31.33 13.69 -20.46
N LYS A 311 -30.69 14.69 -19.83
CA LYS A 311 -31.11 16.11 -19.88
C LYS A 311 -30.50 16.89 -21.02
N VAL A 312 -29.51 16.31 -21.69
CA VAL A 312 -28.84 16.90 -22.86
C VAL A 312 -29.85 17.07 -23.99
N TYR A 313 -29.84 18.23 -24.65
CA TYR A 313 -30.77 18.55 -25.73
C TYR A 313 -30.80 17.48 -26.84
N LEU A 314 -29.64 16.91 -27.17
CA LEU A 314 -29.50 15.92 -28.24
C LEU A 314 -30.27 14.63 -27.95
N PHE A 315 -30.34 14.20 -26.69
CA PHE A 315 -30.96 12.94 -26.27
C PHE A 315 -32.32 13.12 -25.57
N GLN A 316 -32.84 14.33 -25.54
CA GLN A 316 -34.12 14.62 -24.91
C GLN A 316 -35.25 13.84 -25.60
N GLY A 317 -35.94 12.99 -24.84
CA GLY A 317 -37.02 12.12 -25.34
C GLY A 317 -36.57 10.80 -25.96
N ALA A 318 -35.26 10.50 -25.96
CA ALA A 318 -34.75 9.19 -26.36
C ALA A 318 -35.11 8.08 -25.34
N SER A 319 -35.10 6.84 -25.80
CA SER A 319 -35.35 5.68 -24.92
C SER A 319 -34.25 5.50 -23.85
N PHE A 320 -34.64 4.92 -22.71
CA PHE A 320 -33.73 4.52 -21.65
C PHE A 320 -32.61 3.60 -22.18
N ASN A 321 -32.94 2.67 -23.08
CA ASN A 321 -31.98 1.71 -23.64
C ASN A 321 -30.87 2.41 -24.44
N LEU A 322 -31.22 3.40 -25.27
CA LEU A 322 -30.23 4.17 -26.01
C LEU A 322 -29.29 4.91 -25.05
N ILE A 323 -29.84 5.67 -24.10
CA ILE A 323 -29.03 6.46 -23.15
C ILE A 323 -28.14 5.55 -22.30
N PHE A 324 -28.68 4.44 -21.81
CA PHE A 324 -27.92 3.46 -21.04
C PHE A 324 -26.73 2.91 -21.84
N GLN A 325 -26.95 2.46 -23.09
CA GLN A 325 -25.87 1.96 -23.94
C GLN A 325 -24.80 3.02 -24.19
N LEU A 326 -25.21 4.28 -24.46
CA LEU A 326 -24.28 5.39 -24.67
C LEU A 326 -23.44 5.67 -23.41
N VAL A 327 -24.09 5.80 -22.25
CA VAL A 327 -23.45 6.09 -20.97
C VAL A 327 -22.42 5.01 -20.61
N THR A 328 -22.71 3.74 -20.88
CA THR A 328 -21.77 2.65 -20.56
C THR A 328 -20.49 2.63 -21.40
N GLU A 329 -20.52 3.28 -22.56
CA GLU A 329 -19.37 3.38 -23.47
C GLU A 329 -18.72 4.78 -23.43
N MET A 330 -19.29 5.74 -22.68
CA MET A 330 -18.70 7.05 -22.43
C MET A 330 -17.49 6.94 -21.49
N GLN A 331 -16.46 7.73 -21.79
CA GLN A 331 -15.27 7.87 -20.97
C GLN A 331 -15.25 9.25 -20.31
N ALA A 332 -14.97 9.30 -19.01
CA ALA A 332 -14.91 10.56 -18.27
C ALA A 332 -13.46 11.06 -18.20
N ASP A 333 -13.21 12.21 -18.82
CA ASP A 333 -11.91 12.86 -18.85
C ASP A 333 -11.96 14.17 -18.03
N TYR A 334 -10.87 14.46 -17.32
CA TYR A 334 -10.68 15.75 -16.63
C TYR A 334 -9.69 16.60 -17.39
N PHE A 335 -10.13 17.81 -17.75
CA PHE A 335 -9.32 18.79 -18.46
C PHE A 335 -8.99 19.97 -17.51
N PRO A 336 -7.71 20.26 -17.26
CA PRO A 336 -7.29 21.46 -16.53
C PRO A 336 -7.71 22.74 -17.28
N PRO A 337 -7.67 23.90 -16.62
CA PRO A 337 -7.99 25.18 -17.26
C PRO A 337 -7.01 25.53 -18.38
N LYS A 338 -7.51 26.26 -19.39
CA LYS A 338 -6.79 26.74 -20.57
C LYS A 338 -6.28 25.65 -21.51
N GLU A 339 -6.89 24.47 -21.47
CA GLU A 339 -6.60 23.37 -22.39
C GLU A 339 -7.56 23.44 -23.59
N ASP A 340 -7.00 23.31 -24.80
CA ASP A 340 -7.77 23.18 -26.03
C ASP A 340 -8.20 21.73 -26.20
N VAL A 341 -9.51 21.47 -26.02
CA VAL A 341 -10.10 20.13 -26.14
C VAL A 341 -10.32 19.76 -27.61
N ILE A 342 -10.72 20.73 -28.43
CA ILE A 342 -10.91 20.59 -29.88
C ILE A 342 -10.28 21.80 -30.56
N LEU A 343 -9.59 21.58 -31.68
CA LEU A 343 -9.05 22.63 -32.52
C LEU A 343 -9.97 22.94 -33.70
N GLN A 344 -10.02 24.21 -34.12
CA GLN A 344 -10.70 24.61 -35.33
C GLN A 344 -10.12 23.88 -36.56
N ASN A 345 -10.99 23.39 -37.45
CA ASN A 345 -10.69 22.57 -38.63
C ASN A 345 -10.13 21.17 -38.34
N GLU A 346 -10.19 20.71 -37.09
CA GLU A 346 -9.91 19.31 -36.76
C GLU A 346 -11.01 18.40 -37.35
N ALA A 347 -10.60 17.31 -37.99
CA ALA A 347 -11.53 16.32 -38.57
C ALA A 347 -12.01 15.33 -37.50
N LEU A 348 -13.18 14.71 -37.74
CA LEU A 348 -13.79 13.60 -36.99
C LEU A 348 -13.31 13.48 -35.54
N THR A 349 -13.85 14.35 -34.70
CA THR A 349 -13.69 14.29 -33.25
C THR A 349 -14.80 13.47 -32.62
N ASP A 350 -14.64 13.16 -31.35
CA ASP A 350 -15.65 12.48 -30.56
C ASP A 350 -16.76 13.46 -30.12
N LEU A 351 -17.89 12.92 -29.67
CA LEU A 351 -18.95 13.71 -29.06
C LEU A 351 -18.55 13.98 -27.61
N TYR A 352 -18.71 15.23 -27.16
CA TYR A 352 -18.37 15.61 -25.79
C TYR A 352 -19.56 16.20 -25.05
N ILE A 353 -19.71 15.84 -23.77
CA ILE A 353 -20.76 16.33 -22.88
C ILE A 353 -20.11 16.90 -21.63
N ILE A 354 -20.49 18.13 -21.27
CA ILE A 354 -19.92 18.81 -20.10
C ILE A 354 -20.65 18.33 -18.84
N VAL A 355 -19.93 17.71 -17.91
CA VAL A 355 -20.47 17.30 -16.60
C VAL A 355 -20.34 18.43 -15.59
N SER A 356 -19.17 19.07 -15.56
CA SER A 356 -18.89 20.21 -14.69
C SER A 356 -17.85 21.13 -15.31
N GLY A 357 -17.87 22.40 -14.92
CA GLY A 357 -16.94 23.42 -15.41
C GLY A 357 -17.51 24.26 -16.53
N GLN A 358 -16.65 25.11 -17.10
CA GLN A 358 -17.00 26.07 -18.14
C GLN A 358 -15.99 26.02 -19.27
N ILE A 359 -16.51 26.22 -20.48
CA ILE A 359 -15.75 26.09 -21.71
C ILE A 359 -16.08 27.27 -22.62
N PHE A 360 -15.07 27.84 -23.28
CA PHE A 360 -15.23 28.88 -24.28
C PHE A 360 -15.14 28.32 -25.70
N ILE A 361 -16.06 28.81 -26.54
CA ILE A 361 -16.03 28.60 -27.98
C ILE A 361 -15.25 29.76 -28.58
N ILE A 362 -14.13 29.45 -29.23
CA ILE A 362 -13.22 30.45 -29.78
C ILE A 362 -13.12 30.28 -31.30
N LYS A 363 -13.23 31.39 -32.02
CA LYS A 363 -13.02 31.44 -33.46
C LYS A 363 -11.69 32.13 -33.76
N GLY A 364 -10.86 31.50 -34.60
CA GLY A 364 -9.59 32.05 -35.07
C GLY A 364 -8.38 31.15 -34.77
N LEU A 365 -7.32 31.35 -35.55
CA LEU A 365 -6.03 30.68 -35.36
C LEU A 365 -5.35 31.19 -34.08
N ILE A 366 -4.79 30.26 -33.30
CA ILE A 366 -4.18 30.45 -31.96
C ILE A 366 -3.24 31.68 -31.89
N ILE A 367 -2.61 32.05 -33.00
CA ILE A 367 -1.49 32.98 -33.04
C ILE A 367 -1.91 34.43 -33.37
N TYR A 368 -3.09 34.68 -33.96
CA TYR A 368 -3.35 36.00 -34.58
C TYR A 368 -4.65 36.72 -34.22
N ASN A 369 -5.74 36.05 -33.83
CA ASN A 369 -7.00 36.71 -33.42
C ASN A 369 -7.97 35.71 -32.73
N LEU A 370 -7.91 35.57 -31.40
CA LEU A 370 -8.85 34.75 -30.64
C LEU A 370 -10.08 35.58 -30.28
N GLN A 371 -11.23 35.32 -30.91
CA GLN A 371 -12.51 35.90 -30.51
C GLN A 371 -13.38 34.85 -29.81
N VAL A 372 -13.77 35.12 -28.57
CA VAL A 372 -14.73 34.30 -27.83
C VAL A 372 -16.12 34.53 -28.42
N GLN A 373 -16.67 33.50 -29.07
CA GLN A 373 -18.00 33.52 -29.69
C GLN A 373 -19.10 33.21 -28.67
N GLY A 374 -18.80 32.37 -27.68
CA GLY A 374 -19.78 31.90 -26.71
C GLY A 374 -19.14 31.12 -25.58
N ARG A 375 -19.98 30.75 -24.61
CA ARG A 375 -19.61 29.97 -23.43
C ARG A 375 -20.56 28.79 -23.34
N LEU A 376 -20.00 27.62 -23.07
CA LEU A 376 -20.74 26.42 -22.73
C LEU A 376 -20.63 26.13 -21.23
N ILE A 377 -21.69 25.56 -20.67
CA ILE A 377 -21.84 25.21 -19.27
C ILE A 377 -22.20 23.71 -19.10
N ALA A 378 -22.22 23.25 -17.85
CA ALA A 378 -22.59 21.88 -17.51
C ALA A 378 -23.98 21.49 -18.06
N GLY A 379 -24.08 20.28 -18.62
CA GLY A 379 -25.26 19.75 -19.28
C GLY A 379 -25.34 20.06 -20.78
N GLU A 380 -24.41 20.87 -21.32
CA GLU A 380 -24.33 21.15 -22.75
C GLU A 380 -23.36 20.20 -23.47
N VAL A 381 -23.53 20.13 -24.80
CA VAL A 381 -22.80 19.24 -25.69
C VAL A 381 -21.98 20.05 -26.68
N PHE A 382 -20.84 19.51 -27.07
CA PHE A 382 -20.05 20.02 -28.16
C PHE A 382 -19.40 18.90 -28.97
N GLY A 383 -19.00 19.23 -30.20
CA GLY A 383 -18.41 18.29 -31.15
C GLY A 383 -19.44 17.52 -31.99
N GLU A 384 -20.72 17.60 -31.66
CA GLU A 384 -21.83 16.93 -32.33
C GLU A 384 -21.95 17.29 -33.81
N ILE A 385 -21.62 18.54 -34.17
CA ILE A 385 -21.66 18.99 -35.56
C ILE A 385 -20.63 18.22 -36.38
N GLY A 386 -19.40 18.09 -35.89
CA GLY A 386 -18.36 17.35 -36.61
C GLY A 386 -18.64 15.86 -36.71
N VAL A 387 -19.27 15.28 -35.68
CA VAL A 387 -19.65 13.86 -35.66
C VAL A 387 -20.81 13.58 -36.61
N LEU A 388 -21.95 14.25 -36.42
CA LEU A 388 -23.21 13.93 -37.08
C LEU A 388 -23.31 14.50 -38.51
N CYS A 389 -22.63 15.61 -38.77
CA CYS A 389 -22.65 16.25 -40.10
C CYS A 389 -21.43 15.89 -40.96
N HIS A 390 -20.46 15.17 -40.39
CA HIS A 390 -19.19 14.82 -41.04
C HIS A 390 -18.43 16.03 -41.63
N ILE A 391 -18.47 17.17 -40.93
CA ILE A 391 -17.74 18.39 -41.30
C ILE A 391 -16.60 18.69 -40.31
N PRO A 392 -15.53 19.40 -40.72
CA PRO A 392 -14.50 19.84 -39.79
C PRO A 392 -15.06 20.75 -38.70
N GLN A 393 -14.44 20.73 -37.52
CA GLN A 393 -14.91 21.50 -36.37
C GLN A 393 -14.84 23.02 -36.64
N PRO A 394 -15.96 23.75 -36.50
CA PRO A 394 -16.01 25.16 -36.89
C PRO A 394 -15.27 26.10 -35.93
N PHE A 395 -15.02 25.65 -34.69
CA PHE A 395 -14.47 26.44 -33.61
C PHE A 395 -13.42 25.65 -32.80
N THR A 396 -12.52 26.39 -32.15
CA THR A 396 -11.65 25.86 -31.11
C THR A 396 -12.39 25.89 -29.78
N ILE A 397 -12.29 24.83 -28.99
CA ILE A 397 -12.99 24.68 -27.72
C ILE A 397 -11.96 24.62 -26.60
N ARG A 398 -11.99 25.61 -25.70
CA ARG A 398 -11.00 25.79 -24.64
C ARG A 398 -11.63 25.81 -23.25
N THR A 399 -11.09 25.03 -22.32
CA THR A 399 -11.51 25.06 -20.92
C THR A 399 -11.11 26.38 -20.24
N THR A 400 -11.98 26.91 -19.37
CA THR A 400 -11.66 28.12 -18.59
C THR A 400 -11.24 27.78 -17.17
N GLU A 401 -11.93 26.81 -16.59
CA GLU A 401 -11.68 26.20 -15.29
C GLU A 401 -11.47 24.70 -15.46
N LEU A 402 -11.22 23.99 -14.35
CA LEU A 402 -11.19 22.53 -14.36
C LEU A 402 -12.55 22.01 -14.83
N ALA A 403 -12.56 21.27 -15.93
CA ALA A 403 -13.78 20.72 -16.52
C ALA A 403 -13.75 19.19 -16.48
N GLN A 404 -14.88 18.59 -16.10
CA GLN A 404 -15.12 17.16 -16.27
C GLN A 404 -15.97 16.99 -17.52
N ILE A 405 -15.48 16.22 -18.48
CA ILE A 405 -16.09 16.08 -19.79
C ILE A 405 -16.23 14.59 -20.11
N LEU A 406 -17.43 14.18 -20.52
CA LEU A 406 -17.67 12.85 -21.06
C LEU A 406 -17.34 12.85 -22.54
N ARG A 407 -16.57 11.87 -22.96
CA ARG A 407 -16.17 11.63 -24.34
C ARG A 407 -16.84 10.36 -24.84
N LEU A 408 -17.51 10.46 -25.99
CA LEU A 408 -18.12 9.33 -26.69
C LEU A 408 -17.58 9.23 -28.10
N GLN A 409 -17.03 8.07 -28.43
CA GLN A 409 -16.48 7.82 -29.75
C GLN A 409 -17.56 7.89 -30.84
N SER A 410 -17.25 8.58 -31.94
CA SER A 410 -18.18 8.74 -33.07
C SER A 410 -18.70 7.40 -33.62
N ALA A 411 -17.80 6.41 -33.78
CA ALA A 411 -18.17 5.07 -34.24
C ALA A 411 -19.16 4.37 -33.31
N VAL A 412 -19.01 4.53 -32.00
CA VAL A 412 -19.90 3.96 -30.99
C VAL A 412 -21.27 4.62 -31.09
N LEU A 413 -21.32 5.96 -31.14
CA LEU A 413 -22.56 6.72 -31.28
C LEU A 413 -23.37 6.23 -32.49
N PHE A 414 -22.75 6.11 -33.66
CA PHE A 414 -23.45 5.65 -34.87
C PHE A 414 -23.93 4.20 -34.78
N ASN A 415 -23.12 3.30 -34.19
CA ASN A 415 -23.52 1.91 -34.01
C ASN A 415 -24.73 1.80 -33.06
N THR A 416 -24.69 2.51 -31.93
CA THR A 416 -25.79 2.49 -30.94
C THR A 416 -27.07 3.11 -31.47
N ILE A 417 -26.97 4.22 -32.22
CA ILE A 417 -28.13 4.83 -32.90
C ILE A 417 -28.72 3.89 -33.96
N ARG A 418 -27.87 3.17 -34.71
CA ARG A 418 -28.31 2.20 -35.74
C ARG A 418 -29.05 1.01 -35.14
N GLU A 419 -28.65 0.56 -33.95
CA GLU A 419 -29.34 -0.49 -33.19
C GLU A 419 -30.70 0.00 -32.68
N ASN A 420 -30.80 1.26 -32.24
CA ASN A 420 -32.03 1.87 -31.73
C ASN A 420 -32.69 2.78 -32.78
N ARG A 421 -33.13 2.21 -33.91
CA ARG A 421 -33.66 2.96 -35.07
C ARG A 421 -34.79 3.95 -34.74
N GLN A 422 -35.61 3.65 -33.74
CA GLN A 422 -36.71 4.53 -33.33
C GLN A 422 -36.19 5.87 -32.77
N ASP A 423 -35.09 5.83 -32.01
CA ASP A 423 -34.49 6.99 -31.38
C ASP A 423 -33.61 7.81 -32.33
N ALA A 424 -33.15 7.24 -33.44
CA ALA A 424 -32.34 7.94 -34.44
C ALA A 424 -33.03 9.20 -34.98
N THR A 425 -34.34 9.11 -35.21
CA THR A 425 -35.15 10.24 -35.68
C THR A 425 -35.26 11.35 -34.64
N ILE A 426 -35.27 10.99 -33.35
CA ILE A 426 -35.33 11.93 -32.23
C ILE A 426 -34.01 12.71 -32.13
N VAL A 427 -32.88 12.00 -32.17
CA VAL A 427 -31.54 12.61 -32.11
C VAL A 427 -31.32 13.59 -33.26
N MET A 428 -31.64 13.19 -34.49
CA MET A 428 -31.50 14.08 -35.66
C MET A 428 -32.46 15.27 -35.60
N ARG A 429 -33.72 15.06 -35.18
CA ARG A 429 -34.69 16.15 -35.00
C ARG A 429 -34.19 17.17 -33.97
N ASN A 430 -33.67 16.70 -32.85
CA ASN A 430 -33.14 17.57 -31.78
C ASN A 430 -31.94 18.39 -32.28
N LEU A 431 -31.06 17.79 -33.09
CA LEU A 431 -29.94 18.51 -33.72
C LEU A 431 -30.42 19.66 -34.61
N PHE A 432 -31.36 19.40 -35.52
CA PHE A 432 -31.86 20.41 -36.46
C PHE A 432 -32.69 21.51 -35.79
N GLN A 433 -33.38 21.21 -34.68
CA GLN A 433 -34.10 22.23 -33.92
C GLN A 433 -33.20 23.29 -33.29
N VAL A 434 -32.00 22.91 -32.84
CA VAL A 434 -31.05 23.83 -32.20
C VAL A 434 -30.14 24.52 -33.20
N ASN A 435 -29.80 23.84 -34.31
CA ASN A 435 -28.91 24.37 -35.35
C ASN A 435 -29.59 24.46 -36.74
N PRO A 436 -30.54 25.38 -36.94
CA PRO A 436 -31.30 25.51 -38.19
C PRO A 436 -30.44 25.91 -39.41
N ILE A 437 -29.20 26.36 -39.18
CA ILE A 437 -28.25 26.74 -40.25
C ILE A 437 -27.66 25.49 -40.95
N ILE A 438 -27.68 24.32 -40.29
CA ILE A 438 -27.12 23.07 -40.81
C ILE A 438 -28.06 22.38 -41.82
N ASP A 439 -29.35 22.73 -41.78
CA ASP A 439 -30.42 22.10 -42.57
C ASP A 439 -30.16 22.19 -44.10
N GLN A 440 -29.48 23.24 -44.58
CA GLN A 440 -29.19 23.41 -46.00
C GLN A 440 -27.98 22.61 -46.53
N HIS A 441 -27.11 22.07 -45.67
CA HIS A 441 -25.89 21.36 -46.10
C HIS A 441 -25.92 19.85 -45.83
N CYS A 442 -26.63 19.40 -44.79
CA CYS A 442 -26.71 17.98 -44.46
C CYS A 442 -27.78 17.20 -45.22
N LEU A 443 -28.85 17.84 -45.69
CA LEU A 443 -29.93 17.15 -46.43
C LEU A 443 -29.60 16.85 -47.91
N THR A 444 -28.40 17.20 -48.39
CA THR A 444 -27.97 17.01 -49.79
C THR A 444 -26.85 15.98 -49.98
N LYS A 445 -26.46 15.26 -48.93
CA LYS A 445 -25.55 14.10 -48.96
C LYS A 445 -26.13 12.99 -48.10
#